data_AF-A0A2N7CY65-F1
#
_entry.id   AF-A0A2N7CY65-F1
#
_cell.length_a   1.000
_cell.length_b   1.000
_cell.length_c   1.000
_cell.angle_alpha   90.00
_cell.angle_beta   90.00
_cell.angle_gamma   90.00
#
_symmetry.space_group_name_H-M   'P 1'
#
loop_
_entity.id
_entity.type
_entity.pdbx_description
1 polymer ?
#
loop_
_entity_poly.entity_id
_entity_poly.type
_entity_poly.pdbx_seq_one_letter_code
_entity_poly.pdbx_strand_id
1 'polypeptide(L)'
;MGCQPQGTQEPLPESYGLDNVDTLVNQKILIPQKLTDKDYKFKAGVADLNNDGNSEIMVLMQDSYFCGSGGCNAYIFDAKGHQISAMTVTREPILRSDRRSNGWSDILVWSDGALRTMEYDGQSYPSNPSVQKEFDRSVEQEIAQKNAEIQEIYVQDGYDLSFVEEVPILSFSHRYQFVFKHYGDPEHDYLLTVNMRTGELTTDMVANPTQKKAE
;
A
#
# COMPACT_ATOMS: atom_id res chain seq x y z
N MET A 1 -3.10 54.26 -3.04
CA MET A 1 -2.64 53.22 -2.11
C MET A 1 -3.79 52.23 -1.95
N GLY A 2 -3.66 51.04 -2.51
CA GLY A 2 -4.65 49.97 -2.38
C GLY A 2 -3.89 48.67 -2.24
N CYS A 3 -4.04 48.01 -1.09
CA CYS A 3 -3.30 46.83 -0.70
C CYS A 3 -3.51 45.68 -1.69
N GLN A 4 -2.41 45.10 -2.17
CA GLN A 4 -2.43 43.81 -2.84
C GLN A 4 -2.71 42.71 -1.80
N PRO A 5 -3.53 41.70 -2.10
CA PRO A 5 -3.63 40.52 -1.25
C PRO A 5 -2.33 39.75 -1.39
N GLN A 6 -1.53 39.75 -0.32
CA GLN A 6 -0.41 38.82 -0.19
C GLN A 6 -1.01 37.44 0.00
N GLY A 7 -1.01 36.64 -1.07
CA GLY A 7 -1.24 35.21 -0.97
C GLY A 7 -0.12 34.64 -0.10
N THR A 8 -0.44 34.33 1.15
CA THR A 8 0.48 33.63 2.04
C THR A 8 0.65 32.21 1.49
N GLN A 9 1.74 31.97 0.77
CA GLN A 9 2.20 30.61 0.53
C GLN A 9 2.60 30.07 1.90
N GLU A 10 1.77 29.19 2.46
CA GLU A 10 2.11 28.43 3.65
C GLU A 10 3.45 27.72 3.37
N PRO A 11 4.44 27.82 4.28
CA PRO A 11 5.75 27.24 4.04
C PRO A 11 5.63 25.74 3.84
N LEU A 12 6.40 25.20 2.88
CA LEU A 12 6.42 23.76 2.64
C LEU A 12 6.83 23.02 3.92
N PRO A 13 6.23 21.86 4.21
CA PRO A 13 6.53 21.12 5.41
C PRO A 13 7.99 20.65 5.41
N GLU A 14 8.61 20.63 6.58
CA GLU A 14 10.00 20.16 6.74
C GLU A 14 10.14 18.65 6.53
N SER A 15 9.05 17.91 6.72
CA SER A 15 8.97 16.48 6.48
C SER A 15 7.59 16.06 5.97
N TYR A 16 7.55 14.98 5.18
CA TYR A 16 6.34 14.41 4.60
C TYR A 16 5.96 13.09 5.25
N GLY A 17 4.65 12.85 5.32
CA GLY A 17 4.01 11.64 5.82
C GLY A 17 2.63 11.46 5.18
N LEU A 18 1.81 10.55 5.70
CA LEU A 18 0.45 10.34 5.19
C LEU A 18 -0.48 11.53 5.46
N ASP A 19 -0.24 12.29 6.52
CA ASP A 19 -1.03 13.45 6.94
C ASP A 19 -0.91 14.64 5.99
N ASN A 20 0.18 14.73 5.22
CA ASN A 20 0.44 15.81 4.28
C ASN A 20 0.82 15.34 2.86
N VAL A 21 0.52 14.07 2.53
CA VAL A 21 0.89 13.43 1.27
C VAL A 21 0.30 14.14 0.04
N ASP A 22 -0.88 14.76 0.15
CA ASP A 22 -1.45 15.58 -0.93
C ASP A 22 -0.52 16.74 -1.32
N THR A 23 0.16 17.35 -0.34
CA THR A 23 1.14 18.42 -0.60
C THR A 23 2.35 17.85 -1.33
N LEU A 24 2.85 16.69 -0.90
CA LEU A 24 3.95 16.00 -1.58
C LEU A 24 3.62 15.72 -3.05
N VAL A 25 2.46 15.09 -3.30
CA VAL A 25 2.00 14.74 -4.66
C VAL A 25 1.86 15.99 -5.53
N ASN A 26 1.22 17.04 -5.01
CA ASN A 26 1.09 18.31 -5.73
C ASN A 26 2.44 18.91 -6.11
N GLN A 27 3.37 19.01 -5.15
CA GLN A 27 4.66 19.69 -5.34
C GLN A 27 5.66 18.88 -6.17
N LYS A 28 5.69 17.56 -5.98
CA LYS A 28 6.72 16.69 -6.56
C LYS A 28 6.29 15.99 -7.84
N ILE A 29 4.99 15.76 -8.02
CA ILE A 29 4.47 15.04 -9.19
C ILE A 29 3.71 16.01 -10.11
N LEU A 30 2.70 16.72 -9.60
CA LEU A 30 1.72 17.40 -10.45
C LEU A 30 2.20 18.76 -11.00
N ILE A 31 2.70 19.65 -10.12
CA ILE A 31 3.20 20.98 -10.51
C ILE A 31 4.33 20.91 -11.54
N PRO A 32 5.36 20.05 -11.39
CA PRO A 32 6.41 19.91 -12.40
C PRO A 32 5.89 19.51 -13.79
N GLN A 33 4.76 18.79 -13.83
CA GLN A 33 4.09 18.36 -15.06
C GLN A 33 3.00 19.34 -15.54
N LYS A 34 2.80 20.47 -14.84
CA LYS A 34 1.77 21.49 -15.12
C LYS A 34 0.33 20.94 -15.03
N LEU A 35 0.10 19.99 -14.13
CA LEU A 35 -1.18 19.32 -13.94
C LEU A 35 -1.90 19.87 -12.71
N THR A 36 -2.51 21.06 -12.83
CA THR A 36 -3.19 21.74 -11.72
C THR A 36 -4.63 22.14 -12.06
N ASP A 37 -5.16 21.59 -13.14
CA ASP A 37 -6.48 21.88 -13.71
C ASP A 37 -7.61 21.09 -13.03
N LYS A 38 -7.27 20.00 -12.35
CA LYS A 38 -8.20 19.15 -11.62
C LYS A 38 -7.51 18.44 -10.45
N ASP A 39 -8.32 17.74 -9.67
CA ASP A 39 -7.85 16.81 -8.65
C ASP A 39 -7.43 15.47 -9.29
N TYR A 40 -6.21 15.01 -8.99
CA TYR A 40 -5.64 13.77 -9.51
C TYR A 40 -5.62 12.72 -8.41
N LYS A 41 -6.37 11.63 -8.62
CA LYS A 41 -6.48 10.57 -7.62
C LYS A 41 -5.18 9.77 -7.50
N PHE A 42 -4.86 9.40 -6.27
CA PHE A 42 -3.73 8.54 -5.92
C PHE A 42 -4.05 7.73 -4.66
N LYS A 43 -3.27 6.69 -4.40
CA LYS A 43 -3.18 5.97 -3.13
C LYS A 43 -1.77 6.14 -2.57
N ALA A 44 -1.62 6.10 -1.25
CA ALA A 44 -0.31 6.22 -0.62
C ALA A 44 -0.15 5.28 0.58
N GLY A 45 1.09 4.93 0.87
CA GLY A 45 1.50 4.20 2.07
C GLY A 45 2.88 4.66 2.52
N VAL A 46 3.18 4.47 3.80
CA VAL A 46 4.47 4.84 4.38
C VAL A 46 5.08 3.66 5.11
N ALA A 47 6.40 3.53 5.00
CA ALA A 47 7.18 2.60 5.79
C ALA A 47 8.64 3.04 5.82
N ASP A 48 9.32 2.81 6.95
CA ASP A 48 10.77 2.88 7.00
C ASP A 48 11.35 1.70 6.19
N LEU A 49 11.87 1.99 5.00
CA LEU A 49 12.40 0.99 4.07
C LEU A 49 13.90 0.76 4.33
N ASN A 50 14.62 1.75 4.84
CA ASN A 50 16.08 1.71 5.01
C ASN A 50 16.54 1.54 6.48
N ASN A 51 15.61 1.52 7.44
CA ASN A 51 15.82 1.51 8.89
C ASN A 51 16.59 2.72 9.45
N ASP A 52 16.42 3.91 8.87
CA ASP A 52 17.01 5.16 9.39
C ASP A 52 16.14 5.88 10.43
N GLY A 53 14.94 5.35 10.70
CA GLY A 53 13.98 5.92 11.64
C GLY A 53 13.01 6.92 11.00
N ASN A 54 13.18 7.27 9.73
CA ASN A 54 12.24 8.06 8.95
C ASN A 54 11.54 7.16 7.94
N SER A 55 10.25 7.38 7.73
CA SER A 55 9.50 6.58 6.76
C SER A 55 9.60 7.17 5.36
N GLU A 56 9.80 6.30 4.39
CA GLU A 56 9.57 6.61 2.98
C GLU A 56 8.08 6.60 2.66
N ILE A 57 7.72 7.37 1.63
CA ILE A 57 6.37 7.52 1.12
C ILE A 57 6.28 6.89 -0.26
N MET A 58 5.44 5.87 -0.40
CA MET A 58 5.06 5.28 -1.68
C MET A 58 3.74 5.88 -2.14
N VAL A 59 3.71 6.42 -3.35
CA VAL A 59 2.52 6.97 -4.00
C VAL A 59 2.23 6.18 -5.26
N LEU A 60 1.02 5.64 -5.38
CA LEU A 60 0.50 5.02 -6.60
C LEU A 60 -0.57 5.93 -7.21
N MET A 61 -0.31 6.47 -8.40
CA MET A 61 -1.31 7.29 -9.09
C MET A 61 -2.49 6.44 -9.56
N GLN A 62 -3.67 7.04 -9.68
CA GLN A 62 -4.91 6.36 -10.09
C GLN A 62 -5.63 7.06 -11.26
N ASP A 63 -5.21 8.26 -11.63
CA ASP A 63 -5.79 8.98 -12.77
C ASP A 63 -5.29 8.43 -14.11
N SER A 64 -6.15 8.44 -15.14
CA SER A 64 -5.84 7.90 -16.48
C SER A 64 -4.64 8.58 -17.16
N TYR A 65 -4.28 9.80 -16.76
CA TYR A 65 -3.04 10.43 -17.23
C TYR A 65 -1.79 9.62 -16.85
N PHE A 66 -1.81 8.98 -15.68
CA PHE A 66 -0.69 8.20 -15.12
C PHE A 66 -0.84 6.70 -15.32
N CYS A 67 -1.97 6.24 -15.85
CA CYS A 67 -2.33 4.84 -15.93
C CYS A 67 -2.53 4.39 -17.37
N GLY A 68 -1.87 3.30 -17.74
CA GLY A 68 -2.10 2.58 -18.98
C GLY A 68 -2.65 1.18 -18.73
N SER A 69 -2.78 0.38 -19.79
CA SER A 69 -3.23 -1.02 -19.67
C SER A 69 -2.29 -1.88 -18.82
N GLY A 70 -0.99 -1.54 -18.75
CA GLY A 70 -0.03 -2.27 -17.91
C GLY A 70 -0.12 -1.96 -16.41
N GLY A 71 -0.74 -0.85 -16.03
CA GLY A 71 -0.74 -0.34 -14.65
C GLY A 71 -0.47 1.16 -14.61
N CYS A 72 -0.23 1.68 -13.41
CA CYS A 72 -0.06 3.09 -13.14
C CYS A 72 1.38 3.44 -12.78
N ASN A 73 1.72 4.73 -12.88
CA ASN A 73 2.96 5.23 -12.33
C ASN A 73 2.93 5.22 -10.80
N ALA A 74 4.04 4.80 -10.20
CA ALA A 74 4.27 4.87 -8.77
C ALA A 74 5.59 5.58 -8.46
N TYR A 75 5.67 6.20 -7.29
CA TYR A 75 6.78 7.03 -6.88
C TYR A 75 7.14 6.73 -5.42
N ILE A 76 8.44 6.70 -5.11
CA ILE A 76 8.95 6.57 -3.75
C ILE A 76 9.72 7.84 -3.42
N PHE A 77 9.38 8.44 -2.28
CA PHE A 77 10.06 9.62 -1.75
C PHE A 77 10.61 9.35 -0.36
N ASP A 78 11.72 10.01 -0.03
CA ASP A 78 12.18 10.10 1.36
C ASP A 78 11.27 11.02 2.18
N ALA A 79 11.47 11.02 3.50
CA ALA A 79 10.71 11.89 4.41
C ALA A 79 10.91 13.39 4.17
N LYS A 80 11.86 13.82 3.33
CA LYS A 80 12.09 15.24 2.93
C LYS A 80 11.50 15.55 1.55
N GLY A 81 10.87 14.57 0.91
CA GLY A 81 10.27 14.69 -0.42
C GLY A 81 11.30 14.68 -1.55
N HIS A 82 12.50 14.14 -1.35
CA HIS A 82 13.40 13.79 -2.45
C HIS A 82 12.93 12.47 -3.06
N GLN A 83 12.86 12.41 -4.39
CA GLN A 83 12.46 11.20 -5.09
C GLN A 83 13.59 10.17 -5.03
N ILE A 84 13.29 8.98 -4.50
CA ILE A 84 14.18 7.82 -4.47
C ILE A 84 14.01 7.00 -5.75
N SER A 85 12.78 6.74 -6.16
CA SER A 85 12.49 5.99 -7.37
C SER A 85 11.15 6.38 -7.99
N ALA A 86 11.02 6.10 -9.28
CA ALA A 86 9.78 6.17 -10.01
C ALA A 86 9.64 4.91 -10.87
N MET A 87 8.44 4.34 -10.87
CA MET A 87 8.12 3.05 -11.46
C MET A 87 6.93 3.24 -12.41
N THR A 88 6.94 2.51 -13.51
CA THR A 88 5.81 2.43 -14.44
C THR A 88 5.06 1.13 -14.23
N VAL A 89 3.88 0.98 -14.86
CA VAL A 89 3.12 -0.29 -14.95
C VAL A 89 2.93 -1.01 -13.61
N THR A 90 2.70 -0.25 -12.53
CA THR A 90 2.54 -0.77 -11.18
C THR A 90 1.06 -0.91 -10.82
N ARG A 91 0.69 -1.99 -10.13
CA ARG A 91 -0.64 -2.21 -9.55
C ARG A 91 -0.54 -2.71 -8.12
N GLU A 92 -1.64 -2.61 -7.39
CA GLU A 92 -1.80 -3.28 -6.10
C GLU A 92 -1.91 -4.81 -6.28
N PRO A 93 -1.50 -5.60 -5.28
CA PRO A 93 -0.93 -5.15 -3.99
C PRO A 93 0.51 -4.61 -4.13
N ILE A 94 0.86 -3.66 -3.25
CA ILE A 94 2.23 -3.14 -3.07
C ILE A 94 2.65 -3.48 -1.64
N LEU A 95 3.59 -4.40 -1.49
CA LEU A 95 3.97 -4.99 -0.21
C LEU A 95 5.43 -4.72 0.11
N ARG A 96 5.74 -4.63 1.40
CA ARG A 96 7.11 -4.58 1.91
C ARG A 96 7.60 -5.98 2.25
N SER A 97 8.74 -6.37 1.69
CA SER A 97 9.42 -7.63 2.01
C SER A 97 10.25 -7.52 3.28
N ASP A 98 10.45 -8.66 3.95
CA ASP A 98 11.46 -8.80 5.01
C ASP A 98 12.88 -8.90 4.44
N ARG A 99 13.00 -9.26 3.15
CA ARG A 99 14.28 -9.29 2.46
C ARG A 99 14.77 -7.86 2.20
N ARG A 100 16.09 -7.72 2.20
CA ARG A 100 16.75 -6.45 1.99
C ARG A 100 17.85 -6.58 0.95
N SER A 101 17.94 -5.56 0.12
CA SER A 101 18.99 -5.37 -0.87
C SER A 101 19.64 -4.01 -0.62
N ASN A 102 20.96 -3.99 -0.49
CA ASN A 102 21.74 -2.76 -0.24
C ASN A 102 21.23 -1.91 0.96
N GLY A 103 20.75 -2.57 2.01
CA GLY A 103 20.25 -1.91 3.24
C GLY A 103 18.76 -1.55 3.23
N TRP A 104 18.12 -1.60 2.06
CA TRP A 104 16.71 -1.26 1.87
C TRP A 104 15.84 -2.51 1.78
N SER A 105 14.63 -2.48 2.34
CA SER A 105 13.61 -3.52 2.16
C SER A 105 13.23 -3.65 0.68
N ASP A 106 13.21 -4.87 0.18
CA ASP A 106 12.68 -5.12 -1.17
C ASP A 106 11.17 -4.85 -1.18
N ILE A 107 10.66 -4.39 -2.32
CA ILE A 107 9.23 -4.11 -2.50
C ILE A 107 8.66 -5.16 -3.46
N LEU A 108 7.48 -5.68 -3.15
CA LEU A 108 6.74 -6.56 -4.05
C LEU A 108 5.58 -5.79 -4.65
N VAL A 109 5.48 -5.76 -5.96
CA VAL A 109 4.41 -5.03 -6.67
C VAL A 109 3.74 -5.92 -7.70
N TRP A 110 2.44 -5.74 -7.94
CA TRP A 110 1.78 -6.47 -9.01
C TRP A 110 2.04 -5.82 -10.37
N SER A 111 2.53 -6.59 -11.33
CA SER A 111 2.74 -6.13 -12.71
C SER A 111 2.88 -7.32 -13.65
N ASP A 112 2.26 -7.20 -14.83
CA ASP A 112 2.31 -8.21 -15.90
C ASP A 112 1.91 -9.61 -15.40
N GLY A 113 0.74 -9.68 -14.74
CA GLY A 113 0.12 -10.94 -14.32
C GLY A 113 0.74 -11.63 -13.11
N ALA A 114 1.77 -11.05 -12.48
CA ALA A 114 2.44 -11.63 -11.33
C ALA A 114 2.88 -10.56 -10.32
N LEU A 115 3.18 -11.00 -9.10
CA LEU A 115 3.90 -10.19 -8.13
C LEU A 115 5.38 -10.18 -8.51
N ARG A 116 5.99 -9.00 -8.54
CA ARG A 116 7.35 -8.74 -9.03
C ARG A 116 8.21 -8.20 -7.89
N THR A 117 9.43 -8.71 -7.76
CA THR A 117 10.39 -8.28 -6.74
C THR A 117 11.17 -7.07 -7.23
N MET A 118 11.10 -5.98 -6.47
CA MET A 118 11.83 -4.73 -6.70
C MET A 118 12.96 -4.64 -5.69
N GLU A 119 14.16 -5.06 -6.09
CA GLU A 119 15.37 -5.01 -5.26
C GLU A 119 16.05 -3.64 -5.42
N TYR A 120 16.41 -3.00 -4.31
CA TYR A 120 17.12 -1.72 -4.36
C TYR A 120 18.58 -1.93 -4.78
N ASP A 121 19.04 -1.22 -5.80
CA ASP A 121 20.37 -1.42 -6.40
C ASP A 121 21.51 -0.64 -5.71
N GLY A 122 21.18 0.11 -4.66
CA GLY A 122 22.07 1.05 -3.97
C GLY A 122 21.82 2.51 -4.31
N GLN A 123 21.06 2.79 -5.37
CA GLN A 123 20.67 4.14 -5.80
C GLN A 123 19.16 4.28 -6.01
N SER A 124 18.49 3.26 -6.52
CA SER A 124 17.05 3.28 -6.80
C SER A 124 16.44 1.88 -6.84
N TYR A 125 15.11 1.81 -6.79
CA TYR A 125 14.36 0.63 -7.23
C TYR A 125 14.20 0.63 -8.76
N PRO A 126 14.11 -0.54 -9.43
CA PRO A 126 13.98 -0.60 -10.88
C PRO A 126 12.72 0.12 -11.38
N SER A 127 12.82 0.81 -12.51
CA SER A 127 11.75 1.67 -13.05
C SER A 127 10.65 0.92 -13.80
N ASN A 128 10.87 -0.34 -14.16
CA ASN A 128 9.89 -1.19 -14.83
C ASN A 128 9.74 -2.54 -14.08
N PRO A 129 8.66 -2.71 -13.29
CA PRO A 129 8.34 -3.96 -12.62
C PRO A 129 8.08 -5.16 -13.55
N SER A 130 7.57 -4.96 -14.77
CA SER A 130 7.09 -6.06 -15.63
C SER A 130 8.19 -7.04 -16.05
N VAL A 131 9.44 -6.60 -16.05
CA VAL A 131 10.61 -7.40 -16.42
C VAL A 131 11.38 -7.92 -15.20
N GLN A 132 10.93 -7.62 -13.99
CA GLN A 132 11.57 -8.09 -12.76
C GLN A 132 11.15 -9.52 -12.43
N LYS A 133 11.88 -10.12 -11.49
CA LYS A 133 11.67 -11.50 -11.06
C LYS A 133 10.31 -11.68 -10.40
N GLU A 134 9.61 -12.73 -10.78
CA GLU A 134 8.35 -13.12 -10.15
C GLU A 134 8.56 -13.60 -8.71
N PHE A 135 7.63 -13.25 -7.84
CA PHE A 135 7.55 -13.70 -6.47
C PHE A 135 6.26 -14.50 -6.28
N ASP A 136 6.39 -15.81 -6.13
CA ASP A 136 5.27 -16.67 -5.81
C ASP A 136 5.10 -16.79 -4.29
N ARG A 137 3.92 -16.39 -3.79
CA ARG A 137 3.53 -16.49 -2.38
C ARG A 137 2.32 -17.38 -2.15
N SER A 138 1.89 -18.14 -3.16
CA SER A 138 0.69 -18.96 -3.15
C SER A 138 0.73 -20.05 -2.06
N VAL A 139 1.87 -20.73 -1.91
CA VAL A 139 2.04 -21.76 -0.87
C VAL A 139 1.93 -21.17 0.54
N GLU A 140 2.60 -20.03 0.79
CA GLU A 140 2.53 -19.35 2.09
C GLU A 140 1.11 -18.84 2.37
N GLN A 141 0.39 -18.38 1.34
CA GLN A 141 -1.02 -17.99 1.42
C GLN A 141 -1.95 -19.18 1.77
N GLU A 142 -1.76 -20.33 1.14
CA GLU A 142 -2.56 -21.53 1.40
C GLU A 142 -2.38 -22.00 2.86
N ILE A 143 -1.14 -21.95 3.38
CA ILE A 143 -0.87 -22.28 4.78
C ILE A 143 -1.50 -21.24 5.71
N ALA A 144 -1.40 -19.94 5.38
CA ALA A 144 -2.04 -18.88 6.15
C ALA A 144 -3.56 -19.08 6.23
N GLN A 145 -4.19 -19.44 5.11
CA GLN A 145 -5.62 -19.74 5.07
C GLN A 145 -5.98 -20.93 5.96
N LYS A 146 -5.24 -22.03 5.90
CA LYS A 146 -5.46 -23.18 6.79
C LYS A 146 -5.31 -22.80 8.26
N ASN A 147 -4.35 -21.93 8.59
CA ASN A 147 -4.19 -21.42 9.96
C ASN A 147 -5.37 -20.56 10.41
N ALA A 148 -5.99 -19.80 9.50
CA ALA A 148 -7.20 -19.03 9.77
C ALA A 148 -8.41 -19.96 9.99
N GLU A 149 -8.56 -21.01 9.17
CA GLU A 149 -9.67 -21.97 9.23
C GLU A 149 -9.70 -22.80 10.53
N ILE A 150 -8.55 -22.95 11.22
CA ILE A 150 -8.47 -23.66 12.50
C ILE A 150 -8.56 -22.74 13.72
N GLN A 151 -8.74 -21.43 13.54
CA GLN A 151 -8.92 -20.52 14.67
C GLN A 151 -10.23 -20.80 15.37
N GLU A 152 -10.21 -20.81 16.70
CA GLU A 152 -11.37 -21.15 17.52
C GLU A 152 -12.60 -20.29 17.18
N ILE A 153 -12.41 -18.98 17.00
CA ILE A 153 -13.49 -18.05 16.62
C ILE A 153 -14.12 -18.39 15.26
N TYR A 154 -13.34 -18.93 14.32
CA TYR A 154 -13.87 -19.37 13.03
C TYR A 154 -14.52 -20.76 13.14
N VAL A 155 -13.89 -21.69 13.86
CA VAL A 155 -14.37 -23.07 14.01
C VAL A 155 -15.70 -23.15 14.77
N GLN A 156 -15.93 -22.26 15.74
CA GLN A 156 -17.15 -22.30 16.55
C GLN A 156 -18.40 -21.97 15.73
N ASP A 157 -18.42 -20.84 15.01
CA ASP A 157 -19.61 -20.36 14.28
C ASP A 157 -19.24 -19.43 13.09
N GLY A 158 -18.00 -19.50 12.61
CA GLY A 158 -17.50 -18.72 11.49
C GLY A 158 -17.87 -19.31 10.11
N TYR A 159 -18.09 -18.43 9.13
CA TYR A 159 -18.38 -18.81 7.75
C TYR A 159 -17.97 -17.69 6.77
N ASP A 160 -18.06 -17.93 5.47
CA ASP A 160 -17.68 -16.97 4.42
C ASP A 160 -16.23 -16.46 4.54
N LEU A 161 -15.27 -17.32 4.91
CA LEU A 161 -13.85 -16.94 4.95
C LEU A 161 -13.37 -16.56 3.56
N SER A 162 -12.85 -15.34 3.43
CA SER A 162 -12.40 -14.75 2.18
C SER A 162 -11.07 -14.05 2.36
N PHE A 163 -10.16 -14.19 1.38
CA PHE A 163 -8.87 -13.53 1.41
C PHE A 163 -9.02 -12.03 1.07
N VAL A 164 -8.28 -11.18 1.79
CA VAL A 164 -8.23 -9.73 1.54
C VAL A 164 -7.06 -9.42 0.63
N GLU A 165 -7.33 -9.19 -0.66
CA GLU A 165 -6.32 -8.81 -1.65
C GLU A 165 -5.89 -7.34 -1.53
N GLU A 166 -6.85 -6.46 -1.26
CA GLU A 166 -6.64 -5.02 -1.12
C GLU A 166 -6.18 -4.67 0.31
N VAL A 167 -4.87 -4.70 0.51
CA VAL A 167 -4.22 -4.28 1.77
C VAL A 167 -3.56 -2.91 1.62
N PRO A 168 -3.33 -2.16 2.73
CA PRO A 168 -2.63 -0.89 2.68
C PRO A 168 -1.27 -1.00 1.98
N ILE A 169 -0.90 0.03 1.22
CA ILE A 169 0.40 0.11 0.54
C ILE A 169 1.54 -0.03 1.54
N LEU A 170 2.53 -0.86 1.19
CA LEU A 170 3.69 -1.25 2.00
C LEU A 170 3.35 -2.12 3.23
N SER A 171 2.18 -2.77 3.25
CA SER A 171 1.91 -3.86 4.20
C SER A 171 2.95 -4.96 4.08
N PHE A 172 3.29 -5.62 5.20
CA PHE A 172 4.28 -6.69 5.21
C PHE A 172 3.84 -7.89 4.35
N SER A 173 4.75 -8.39 3.52
CA SER A 173 4.48 -9.49 2.60
C SER A 173 4.29 -10.86 3.26
N HIS A 174 4.58 -10.98 4.55
CA HIS A 174 4.36 -12.20 5.34
C HIS A 174 3.06 -12.13 6.17
N ARG A 175 2.30 -11.04 6.07
CA ARG A 175 1.00 -10.90 6.71
C ARG A 175 -0.09 -11.19 5.68
N TYR A 176 -1.04 -11.99 6.10
CA TYR A 176 -2.20 -12.38 5.31
C TYR A 176 -3.45 -12.03 6.09
N GLN A 177 -4.43 -11.48 5.40
CA GLN A 177 -5.68 -11.03 6.01
C GLN A 177 -6.84 -11.80 5.39
N PHE A 178 -7.76 -12.21 6.25
CA PHE A 178 -8.98 -12.89 5.87
C PHE A 178 -10.16 -12.23 6.55
N VAL A 179 -11.26 -12.06 5.83
CA VAL A 179 -12.53 -11.62 6.39
C VAL A 179 -13.48 -12.79 6.44
N PHE A 180 -14.19 -12.95 7.57
CA PHE A 180 -15.25 -13.94 7.72
C PHE A 180 -16.43 -13.36 8.52
N LYS A 181 -17.56 -14.04 8.48
CA LYS A 181 -18.77 -13.71 9.24
C LYS A 181 -18.98 -14.70 10.37
N HIS A 182 -19.72 -14.30 11.40
CA HIS A 182 -19.97 -15.14 12.56
C HIS A 182 -21.48 -15.22 12.86
N TYR A 183 -22.06 -16.42 12.95
CA TYR A 183 -23.51 -16.57 13.18
C TYR A 183 -23.97 -15.98 14.51
N GLY A 184 -23.14 -16.05 15.55
CA GLY A 184 -23.39 -15.46 16.86
C GLY A 184 -23.30 -13.93 16.91
N ASP A 185 -22.81 -13.29 15.84
CA ASP A 185 -22.66 -11.83 15.75
C ASP A 185 -22.90 -11.36 14.30
N PRO A 186 -24.16 -11.31 13.84
CA PRO A 186 -24.50 -11.00 12.45
C PRO A 186 -24.24 -9.54 12.05
N GLU A 187 -24.00 -8.65 13.02
CA GLU A 187 -23.82 -7.21 12.78
C GLU A 187 -22.38 -6.86 12.40
N HIS A 188 -21.43 -7.77 12.62
CA HIS A 188 -20.02 -7.54 12.36
C HIS A 188 -19.40 -8.63 11.48
N ASP A 189 -18.47 -8.21 10.66
CA ASP A 189 -17.51 -9.09 10.02
C ASP A 189 -16.24 -9.11 10.88
N TYR A 190 -15.42 -10.14 10.70
CA TYR A 190 -14.20 -10.33 11.48
C TYR A 190 -13.00 -10.35 10.53
N LEU A 191 -12.01 -9.49 10.79
CA LEU A 191 -10.74 -9.46 10.10
C LEU A 191 -9.71 -10.26 10.89
N LEU A 192 -9.32 -11.40 10.35
CA LEU A 192 -8.29 -12.27 10.89
C LEU A 192 -6.97 -11.98 10.18
N THR A 193 -5.94 -11.62 10.93
CA THR A 193 -4.58 -11.42 10.40
C THR A 193 -3.68 -12.56 10.84
N VAL A 194 -3.04 -13.23 9.88
CA VAL A 194 -2.05 -14.28 10.10
C VAL A 194 -0.66 -13.73 9.81
N ASN A 195 0.22 -13.74 10.81
CA ASN A 195 1.63 -13.40 10.64
C ASN A 195 2.46 -14.67 10.42
N MET A 196 2.90 -14.90 9.19
CA MET A 196 3.64 -16.11 8.82
C MET A 196 5.09 -16.15 9.31
N ARG A 197 5.60 -15.06 9.92
CA ARG A 197 6.92 -15.03 10.55
C ARG A 197 6.88 -15.41 12.01
N THR A 198 5.92 -14.86 12.76
CA THR A 198 5.82 -15.09 14.21
C THR A 198 4.86 -16.22 14.56
N GLY A 199 3.99 -16.63 13.63
CA GLY A 199 2.86 -17.51 13.92
C GLY A 199 1.74 -16.83 14.71
N GLU A 200 1.85 -15.53 14.95
CA GLU A 200 0.84 -14.73 15.63
C GLU A 200 -0.43 -14.61 14.78
N LEU A 201 -1.57 -14.75 15.44
CA LEU A 201 -2.89 -14.55 14.86
C LEU A 201 -3.63 -13.49 15.66
N THR A 202 -4.13 -12.48 14.97
CA THR A 202 -4.99 -11.45 15.57
C THR A 202 -6.35 -11.45 14.88
N THR A 203 -7.36 -11.00 15.61
CA THR A 203 -8.72 -10.89 15.07
C THR A 203 -9.32 -9.58 15.54
N ASP A 204 -9.82 -8.80 14.58
CA ASP A 204 -10.44 -7.51 14.80
C ASP A 204 -11.86 -7.53 14.23
N MET A 205 -12.81 -6.90 14.93
CA MET A 205 -14.15 -6.69 14.37
C MET A 205 -14.10 -5.56 13.35
N VAL A 206 -14.73 -5.77 12.19
CA VAL A 206 -14.86 -4.77 11.13
C VAL A 206 -16.33 -4.57 10.78
N ALA A 207 -16.68 -3.33 10.45
CA ALA A 207 -18.07 -2.98 10.13
C ALA A 207 -18.54 -3.75 8.89
N ASN A 208 -19.73 -4.34 8.98
CA ASN A 208 -20.31 -5.12 7.89
C ASN A 208 -20.53 -4.21 6.65
N PRO A 209 -19.91 -4.49 5.50
CA PRO A 209 -20.05 -3.68 4.29
C PRO A 209 -21.50 -3.61 3.79
N THR A 210 -22.36 -4.54 4.21
CA THR A 210 -23.77 -4.60 3.82
C THR A 210 -24.67 -3.60 4.54
N GLN A 211 -24.21 -2.97 5.63
CA GLN A 211 -25.01 -1.97 6.36
C GLN A 211 -24.83 -0.51 5.87
N LYS A 212 -23.97 -0.25 4.88
CA LYS A 212 -23.81 1.10 4.28
C LYS A 212 -24.91 1.49 3.27
N LYS A 213 -26.08 0.88 3.33
CA LYS A 213 -27.28 1.28 2.57
C LYS A 213 -28.57 1.12 3.40
N ALA A 214 -28.81 2.06 4.29
CA ALA A 214 -30.14 2.55 4.60
C ALA A 214 -30.00 4.06 4.85
N GLU A 215 -30.87 4.83 4.21
CA GLU A 215 -30.87 6.30 4.06
C GLU A 215 -30.73 7.11 5.35
#